data_AF-H2ZBK4-F1
#
_entry.id   AF-H2ZBK4-F1
#
_cell.length_a   1.000
_cell.length_b   1.000
_cell.length_c   1.000
_cell.angle_alpha   90.00
_cell.angle_beta   90.00
_cell.angle_gamma   90.00
#
_symmetry.space_group_name_H-M   'P 1'
#
loop_
_entity.id
_entity.type
_entity.pdbx_description
1 polymer ?
#
loop_
_entity_poly.entity_id
_entity_poly.type
_entity_poly.pdbx_seq_one_letter_code
_entity_poly.pdbx_strand_id
1 'polypeptide(L)'
;MDDGFALVVDNGSDICEVDFARDNVLSLASIAARFHHQGVRVSLCEKDCLVGNKAKEEKSTMIPKYPIELGIVTNWDDMEKTLDHTF
;
A
#
# COMPACT_ATOMS: atom_id res chain seq x y z
N MET A 1 0.94 31.38 -4.47
CA MET A 1 1.34 30.22 -5.30
C MET A 1 1.63 29.11 -4.32
N ASP A 2 1.00 27.95 -4.49
CA ASP A 2 1.42 26.76 -3.75
C ASP A 2 2.86 26.44 -4.15
N ASP A 3 3.82 26.63 -3.25
CA ASP A 3 5.17 26.08 -3.35
C ASP A 3 5.10 24.56 -3.09
N GLY A 4 4.29 23.86 -3.87
CA GLY A 4 4.14 22.42 -3.82
C GLY A 4 5.26 21.75 -4.60
N PHE A 5 5.96 20.81 -3.96
CA PHE A 5 6.88 19.93 -4.67
C PHE A 5 6.10 18.88 -5.46
N ALA A 6 6.52 18.59 -6.69
CA ALA A 6 5.96 17.50 -7.46
C ALA A 6 6.39 16.14 -6.87
N LEU A 7 5.43 15.24 -6.68
CA LEU A 7 5.64 13.85 -6.32
C LEU A 7 5.44 12.97 -7.56
N VAL A 8 6.35 12.03 -7.78
CA VAL A 8 6.23 11.00 -8.81
C VAL A 8 5.88 9.69 -8.11
N VAL A 9 4.81 9.03 -8.56
CA VAL A 9 4.39 7.72 -8.07
C VAL A 9 4.34 6.75 -9.25
N ASP A 10 5.27 5.79 -9.27
CA ASP A 10 5.27 4.68 -10.22
C ASP A 10 4.57 3.47 -9.58
N ASN A 11 3.38 3.13 -10.09
CA ASN A 11 2.56 2.06 -9.56
C ASN A 11 2.80 0.76 -10.34
N GLY A 12 3.91 0.10 -10.07
CA GLY A 12 4.21 -1.23 -10.60
C GLY A 12 3.40 -2.32 -9.89
N SER A 13 3.19 -3.46 -10.57
CA SER A 13 2.43 -4.59 -10.00
C SER A 13 3.13 -5.25 -8.80
N ASP A 14 4.46 -5.18 -8.74
CA ASP A 14 5.25 -5.72 -7.63
C ASP A 14 5.72 -4.64 -6.65
N ILE A 15 6.08 -3.47 -7.17
CA ILE A 15 6.72 -2.37 -6.43
C ILE A 15 6.03 -1.06 -6.82
N CYS A 16 5.69 -0.28 -5.80
CA CYS A 16 5.29 1.11 -5.92
C CYS A 16 6.48 1.98 -5.52
N GLU A 17 6.98 2.79 -6.44
CA GLU A 17 8.09 3.72 -6.17
C GLU A 17 7.58 5.14 -6.09
N VAL A 18 8.05 5.84 -5.07
CA VAL A 18 7.59 7.18 -4.75
C VAL A 18 8.81 8.06 -4.59
N ASP A 19 8.90 9.10 -5.40
CA ASP A 19 10.03 10.01 -5.38
C ASP A 19 9.53 11.46 -5.35
N PHE A 20 10.08 12.24 -4.44
CA PHE A 20 10.02 13.69 -4.58
C PHE A 20 11.00 14.04 -5.67
N ALA A 21 10.56 14.79 -6.69
CA ALA A 21 11.27 15.00 -7.96
C ALA A 21 12.74 15.50 -7.89
N ARG A 22 13.36 15.62 -6.71
CA ARG A 22 14.71 16.12 -6.47
C ARG A 22 15.58 15.43 -5.41
N ASP A 23 15.14 14.53 -4.53
CA ASP A 23 16.06 14.10 -3.44
C ASP A 23 15.87 12.76 -2.70
N ASN A 24 14.76 12.01 -2.81
CA ASN A 24 14.63 10.73 -2.09
C ASN A 24 13.61 9.76 -2.72
N VAL A 25 14.09 8.60 -3.19
CA VAL A 25 13.26 7.48 -3.68
C VAL A 25 12.88 6.56 -2.51
N LEU A 26 11.59 6.37 -2.30
CA LEU A 26 11.01 5.37 -1.41
C LEU A 26 10.39 4.25 -2.24
N SER A 27 10.93 3.03 -2.17
CA SER A 27 10.33 1.84 -2.79
C SER A 27 9.47 1.08 -1.76
N LEU A 28 8.17 0.97 -2.03
CA LEU A 28 7.19 0.24 -1.25
C LEU A 28 6.71 -0.99 -2.05
N ALA A 29 6.37 -2.09 -1.39
CA ALA A 29 5.74 -3.21 -2.07
C ALA A 29 4.28 -2.87 -2.46
N SER A 30 3.86 -3.21 -3.68
CA SER A 30 2.46 -3.06 -4.14
C SER A 30 1.55 -4.16 -3.58
N ILE A 31 1.49 -4.26 -2.25
CA ILE A 31 0.72 -5.26 -1.51
C ILE A 31 -0.14 -4.59 -0.44
N ALA A 32 -1.39 -5.02 -0.36
CA ALA A 32 -2.26 -4.83 0.79
C ALA A 32 -2.63 -6.19 1.39
N ALA A 33 -2.32 -6.44 2.66
CA ALA A 33 -2.67 -7.67 3.36
C ALA A 33 -3.83 -7.45 4.33
N ARG A 34 -4.80 -8.37 4.34
CA ARG A 34 -6.01 -8.31 5.19
C ARG A 34 -6.07 -9.50 6.15
N PHE A 35 -6.60 -9.29 7.35
CA PHE A 35 -6.71 -10.34 8.37
C PHE A 35 -7.71 -11.43 7.97
N HIS A 36 -7.33 -12.69 8.18
CA HIS A 36 -8.14 -13.87 7.85
C HIS A 36 -9.39 -14.04 8.75
N HIS A 37 -9.37 -13.49 9.98
CA HIS A 37 -10.44 -13.69 10.96
C HIS A 37 -11.20 -12.39 11.28
N GLN A 38 -12.43 -12.27 10.77
CA GLN A 38 -13.35 -11.15 11.05
C GLN A 38 -13.90 -11.11 12.49
N GLY A 39 -13.52 -12.05 13.37
CA GLY A 39 -14.29 -12.35 14.59
C GLY A 39 -13.87 -11.64 15.88
N VAL A 40 -12.62 -11.19 16.04
CA VAL A 40 -12.17 -10.63 17.33
C VAL A 40 -11.13 -9.55 17.10
N ARG A 41 -11.56 -8.29 17.06
CA ARG A 41 -10.89 -7.14 17.69
C ARG A 41 -11.75 -5.88 17.60
N VAL A 42 -12.79 -5.85 18.43
CA VAL A 42 -13.37 -4.61 18.94
C VAL A 42 -12.40 -4.06 19.98
N SER A 43 -11.45 -3.22 19.57
CA SER A 43 -10.76 -2.22 20.43
C SER A 43 -9.49 -1.58 19.84
N LEU A 44 -9.08 -1.87 18.60
CA LEU A 44 -7.99 -1.13 17.94
C LEU A 44 -8.34 -0.85 16.48
N CYS A 45 -9.35 0.00 16.28
CA CYS A 45 -9.67 0.57 14.98
C CYS A 45 -8.56 1.56 14.62
N GLU A 46 -7.52 1.07 13.95
CA GLU A 46 -6.67 1.97 13.17
C GLU A 46 -6.19 1.35 11.85
N LYS A 47 -5.99 0.02 11.74
CA LYS A 47 -5.59 -0.60 10.45
C LYS A 47 -6.16 -2.01 10.27
N ASP A 48 -7.28 -2.13 9.55
CA ASP A 48 -7.86 -3.41 9.07
C ASP A 48 -6.98 -4.11 8.00
N CYS A 49 -5.89 -3.47 7.60
CA CYS A 49 -4.98 -3.91 6.56
C CYS A 49 -3.56 -3.43 6.83
N LEU A 50 -2.57 -4.29 6.57
CA LEU A 50 -1.17 -3.91 6.46
C LEU A 50 -0.86 -3.61 4.99
N VAL A 51 0.02 -2.65 4.73
CA VAL A 51 0.41 -2.25 3.37
C VAL A 51 1.94 -2.26 3.26
N GLY A 52 2.47 -2.54 2.07
CA GLY A 52 3.89 -2.41 1.77
C GLY A 52 4.76 -3.48 2.42
N ASN A 53 5.97 -3.10 2.86
CA ASN A 53 6.95 -4.04 3.40
C ASN A 53 6.44 -4.77 4.66
N LYS A 54 5.61 -4.12 5.48
CA LYS A 54 4.98 -4.74 6.66
C LYS A 54 4.04 -5.89 6.28
N ALA A 55 3.28 -5.72 5.19
CA ALA A 55 2.43 -6.77 4.66
C ALA A 55 3.23 -7.94 4.05
N LYS A 56 4.43 -7.65 3.52
CA LYS A 56 5.34 -8.67 2.98
C LYS A 56 5.99 -9.52 4.09
N GLU A 57 6.24 -8.92 5.25
CA GLU A 57 6.83 -9.58 6.42
C GLU A 57 5.82 -10.44 7.18
N GLU A 58 4.55 -10.03 7.27
CA GLU A 58 3.53 -10.71 8.07
C GLU A 58 2.63 -11.65 7.24
N LYS A 59 3.19 -12.80 6.85
CA LYS A 59 2.50 -13.82 6.03
C LYS A 59 1.73 -14.88 6.83
N SER A 60 1.86 -14.91 8.15
CA SER A 60 1.34 -16.01 8.98
C SER A 60 -0.14 -15.86 9.37
N THR A 61 -0.67 -14.63 9.41
CA THR A 61 -2.02 -14.31 9.90
C THR A 61 -2.86 -13.51 8.90
N MET A 62 -2.26 -13.07 7.79
CA MET A 62 -2.91 -12.23 6.79
C MET A 62 -2.82 -12.85 5.39
N ILE A 63 -3.84 -12.57 4.57
CA ILE A 63 -3.83 -12.92 3.15
C ILE A 63 -3.28 -11.71 2.39
N PRO A 64 -2.14 -11.84 1.67
CA PRO A 64 -1.66 -10.78 0.79
C PRO A 64 -2.59 -10.65 -0.42
N LYS A 65 -2.97 -9.41 -0.74
CA LYS A 65 -3.65 -9.03 -1.98
C LYS A 65 -2.81 -8.05 -2.78
N TYR A 66 -2.86 -8.21 -4.09
CA TYR A 66 -2.17 -7.38 -5.06
C TYR A 66 -3.24 -6.54 -5.77
N PRO A 67 -3.33 -5.22 -5.48
CA PRO A 67 -4.34 -4.36 -6.10
C PRO A 67 -4.10 -4.12 -7.59
N ILE A 68 -2.90 -4.43 -8.08
CA ILE A 68 -2.49 -4.28 -9.48
C ILE A 68 -2.03 -5.65 -10.00
N GLU A 69 -2.70 -6.15 -11.03
CA GLU A 69 -2.33 -7.38 -11.73
C GLU A 69 -2.07 -7.07 -13.20
N LEU A 70 -0.91 -7.49 -13.72
CA LEU A 70 -0.50 -7.26 -15.12
C LEU A 70 -0.59 -5.78 -15.55
N GLY A 71 -0.26 -4.86 -14.65
CA GLY A 71 -0.34 -3.41 -14.90
C GLY A 71 -1.75 -2.81 -14.87
N ILE A 72 -2.77 -3.59 -14.49
CA ILE A 72 -4.16 -3.14 -14.38
C ILE A 72 -4.59 -3.16 -12.92
N VAL A 73 -5.19 -2.07 -12.44
CA VAL A 73 -5.78 -2.03 -11.09
C VAL A 73 -7.01 -2.94 -11.07
N THR A 74 -6.96 -4.01 -10.27
CA THR A 74 -8.04 -4.98 -10.10
C THR A 74 -8.85 -4.76 -8.82
N ASN A 75 -8.28 -4.06 -7.83
CA ASN A 75 -8.96 -3.70 -6.59
C ASN A 75 -8.66 -2.26 -6.18
N TRP A 76 -9.61 -1.35 -6.44
CA TRP A 76 -9.47 0.06 -6.14
C TRP A 76 -9.45 0.37 -4.64
N ASP A 77 -10.19 -0.37 -3.80
CA ASP A 77 -10.19 -0.17 -2.34
C ASP A 77 -8.80 -0.46 -1.72
N ASP A 78 -8.12 -1.49 -2.23
CA ASP A 78 -6.76 -1.85 -1.79
C ASP A 78 -5.71 -0.89 -2.40
N MET A 79 -5.98 -0.36 -3.60
CA MET A 79 -5.13 0.64 -4.25
C MET A 79 -5.15 1.98 -3.51
N GLU A 80 -6.33 2.46 -3.14
CA GLU A 80 -6.49 3.70 -2.36
C GLU A 80 -5.72 3.61 -1.04
N LYS A 81 -5.81 2.48 -0.33
CA LYS A 81 -5.04 2.23 0.89
C LYS A 81 -3.53 2.19 0.67
N THR A 82 -3.08 1.77 -0.52
CA THR A 82 -1.66 1.75 -0.87
C THR A 82 -1.15 3.17 -1.11
N LEU A 83 -1.97 4.01 -1.76
CA LEU A 83 -1.69 5.43 -1.96
C LEU A 83 -1.77 6.21 -0.64
N ASP A 84 -2.78 5.98 0.19
CA ASP A 84 -2.91 6.61 1.52
C ASP A 84 -1.77 6.22 2.48
N HIS A 85 -1.10 5.09 2.24
CA HIS A 85 0.10 4.73 3.01
C HIS A 85 1.34 5.51 2.55
N THR A 86 1.31 5.99 1.31
CA THR A 86 2.39 6.75 0.68
C THR A 86 2.32 8.24 1.03
N PHE A 87 1.11 8.79 1.18
CA PHE A 87 0.85 10.18 1.60
C PHE A 87 0.74 10.33 3.13
#